data_AF-A0A537UF13-F1
#
_entry.id   AF-A0A537UF13-F1
#
_cell.length_a   1.000
_cell.length_b   1.000
_cell.length_c   1.000
_cell.angle_alpha   90.00
_cell.angle_beta   90.00
_cell.angle_gamma   90.00
#
_symmetry.space_group_name_H-M   'P 1'
#
loop_
_entity.id
_entity.type
_entity.pdbx_description
1 polymer ?
#
loop_
_entity_poly.entity_id
_entity_poly.type
_entity_poly.pdbx_seq_one_letter_code
_entity_poly.pdbx_strand_id
1 'polypeptide(L)'
;RLEIARAMCTEPALLCLDEPAAGLNARESAALSELLLSIRADHGVSILLIEHDMSVVMEISDHVVVMDYGVKIAEGTPQDVRDDPKVIAAYLGADEEEAIALMERGT
;
A
#
# COMPACT_ATOMS: atom_id res chain seq x y z
N ARG A 1 -3.02 -17.07 -0.19
CA ARG A 1 -2.19 -17.83 0.80
C ARG A 1 -1.38 -18.97 0.17
N LEU A 2 -2.00 -19.93 -0.53
CA LEU A 2 -1.26 -21.03 -1.21
C LEU A 2 -0.24 -20.50 -2.22
N GLU A 3 -0.62 -19.49 -2.99
CA GLU A 3 0.23 -18.86 -4.00
C GLU A 3 1.49 -18.20 -3.39
N ILE A 4 1.33 -17.50 -2.27
CA ILE A 4 2.45 -16.91 -1.51
C ILE A 4 3.36 -18.03 -0.99
N ALA A 5 2.80 -19.09 -0.41
CA ALA A 5 3.60 -20.23 0.05
C ALA A 5 4.40 -20.88 -1.10
N ARG A 6 3.79 -21.01 -2.28
CA ARG A 6 4.46 -21.53 -3.48
C ARG A 6 5.60 -20.63 -3.94
N ALA A 7 5.42 -19.31 -3.91
CA ALA A 7 6.49 -18.36 -4.21
C ALA A 7 7.64 -18.45 -3.19
N MET A 8 7.33 -18.63 -1.91
CA MET A 8 8.36 -18.74 -0.86
C MET A 8 9.23 -20.00 -0.98
N CYS A 9 8.73 -21.07 -1.61
CA CYS A 9 9.54 -22.26 -1.90
C CYS A 9 10.72 -21.98 -2.85
N THR A 10 10.75 -20.85 -3.55
CA THR A 10 11.89 -20.47 -4.41
C THR A 10 12.94 -19.63 -3.70
N GLU A 11 12.79 -19.42 -2.38
CA GLU A 11 13.69 -18.58 -1.57
C GLU A 11 13.94 -17.18 -2.19
N PRO A 12 12.87 -16.42 -2.51
CA PRO A 12 13.02 -15.16 -3.23
C PRO A 12 13.68 -14.08 -2.38
N ALA A 13 14.58 -13.29 -2.97
CA ALA A 13 15.06 -12.07 -2.32
C ALA A 13 13.99 -10.96 -2.30
N LEU A 14 13.08 -10.96 -3.28
CA LEU A 14 11.98 -10.01 -3.44
C LEU A 14 10.70 -10.74 -3.82
N LEU A 15 9.64 -10.52 -3.04
CA LEU A 15 8.29 -11.00 -3.31
C LEU A 15 7.44 -9.85 -3.88
N CYS A 16 6.99 -10.00 -5.13
CA CYS A 16 6.10 -9.03 -5.78
C CYS A 16 4.65 -9.52 -5.69
N LEU A 17 3.75 -8.68 -5.20
CA LEU A 17 2.34 -8.99 -5.02
C LEU A 17 1.48 -7.93 -5.72
N ASP A 18 0.56 -8.40 -6.54
CA ASP A 18 -0.37 -7.56 -7.30
C ASP A 18 -1.78 -7.71 -6.71
N GLU A 19 -2.25 -6.67 -6.03
CA GLU A 19 -3.53 -6.59 -5.32
C GLU A 19 -3.91 -7.83 -4.48
N PRO A 20 -3.04 -8.31 -3.56
CA PRO A 20 -3.29 -9.54 -2.81
C PRO A 20 -4.45 -9.44 -1.80
N ALA A 21 -4.89 -8.23 -1.44
CA ALA A 21 -6.03 -8.01 -0.57
C ALA A 21 -7.37 -7.87 -1.33
N ALA A 22 -7.34 -7.87 -2.66
CA ALA A 22 -8.55 -7.73 -3.47
C ALA A 22 -9.60 -8.81 -3.13
N GLY A 23 -10.82 -8.36 -2.81
CA GLY A 23 -11.94 -9.24 -2.47
C GLY A 23 -11.90 -9.84 -1.07
N LEU A 24 -10.90 -9.48 -0.24
CA LEU A 24 -10.84 -9.85 1.17
C LEU A 24 -11.69 -8.91 2.03
N ASN A 25 -12.25 -9.42 3.12
CA ASN A 25 -12.84 -8.56 4.14
C ASN A 25 -11.76 -8.01 5.10
N ALA A 26 -12.11 -7.01 5.92
CA ALA A 26 -11.16 -6.35 6.83
C ALA A 26 -10.36 -7.31 7.74
N ARG A 27 -10.98 -8.41 8.22
CA ARG A 27 -10.29 -9.40 9.04
C ARG A 27 -9.31 -10.23 8.22
N GLU A 28 -9.67 -10.57 6.99
CA GLU A 28 -8.82 -11.31 6.07
C GLU A 28 -7.64 -10.46 5.58
N SER A 29 -7.85 -9.17 5.32
CA SER A 29 -6.81 -8.21 4.98
C SER A 29 -5.81 -8.04 6.12
N ALA A 30 -6.26 -7.85 7.36
CA ALA A 30 -5.36 -7.78 8.52
C ALA A 30 -4.53 -9.07 8.68
N ALA A 31 -5.16 -10.24 8.50
CA ALA A 31 -4.46 -11.52 8.58
C ALA A 31 -3.51 -11.76 7.39
N LEU A 32 -3.69 -11.06 6.26
CA LEU A 32 -2.73 -11.01 5.16
C LEU A 32 -1.56 -10.09 5.53
N SER A 33 -1.81 -8.89 6.06
CA SER A 33 -0.77 -7.96 6.54
C SER A 33 0.16 -8.64 7.53
N GLU A 34 -0.39 -9.31 8.54
CA GLU A 34 0.38 -10.08 9.54
C GLU A 34 1.28 -11.14 8.90
N LEU A 35 0.76 -11.87 7.90
CA LEU A 35 1.50 -12.90 7.17
C LEU A 35 2.66 -12.30 6.36
N LEU A 36 2.44 -11.16 5.69
CA LEU A 36 3.48 -10.50 4.90
C LEU A 36 4.59 -9.96 5.81
N LEU A 37 4.21 -9.35 6.93
CA LEU A 37 5.16 -8.87 7.94
C LEU A 37 5.97 -10.03 8.55
N SER A 38 5.35 -11.18 8.83
CA SER A 38 6.07 -12.34 9.34
C SER A 38 7.04 -12.91 8.30
N ILE A 39 6.66 -12.96 7.02
CA ILE A 39 7.55 -13.41 5.94
C ILE A 39 8.80 -12.52 5.87
N ARG A 40 8.62 -11.19 5.91
CA ARG A 40 9.73 -10.24 5.95
C ARG A 40 10.63 -10.47 7.16
N ALA A 41 10.04 -10.60 8.35
CA ALA A 41 10.78 -10.74 9.60
C ALA A 41 11.55 -12.07 9.71
N ASP A 42 10.90 -13.18 9.36
CA ASP A 42 11.42 -14.53 9.61
C ASP A 42 12.38 -15.00 8.50
N HIS A 43 12.18 -14.52 7.26
CA HIS A 43 12.94 -14.96 6.09
C HIS A 43 13.82 -13.88 5.47
N GLY A 44 13.75 -12.63 5.94
CA GLY A 44 14.54 -11.52 5.39
C GLY A 44 14.16 -11.15 3.95
N VAL A 45 12.96 -11.51 3.52
CA VAL A 45 12.47 -11.27 2.15
C VAL A 45 11.95 -9.84 2.03
N SER A 46 12.37 -9.14 0.97
CA SER A 46 11.81 -7.83 0.64
C SER A 46 10.44 -7.99 -0.04
N ILE A 47 9.53 -7.05 0.17
CA ILE A 47 8.18 -7.10 -0.40
C ILE A 47 7.96 -5.88 -1.28
N LEU A 48 7.54 -6.11 -2.52
CA LEU A 48 6.98 -5.08 -3.40
C LEU A 48 5.49 -5.35 -3.54
N LEU A 49 4.69 -4.37 -3.20
CA LEU A 49 3.23 -4.49 -3.21
C LEU A 49 2.61 -3.44 -4.12
N ILE A 50 1.68 -3.90 -4.95
CA ILE A 50 0.73 -3.05 -5.66
C ILE A 50 -0.60 -3.21 -4.95
N GLU A 51 -1.14 -2.12 -4.41
CA GLU A 51 -2.41 -2.10 -3.70
C GLU A 51 -3.10 -0.74 -3.82
N HIS A 52 -4.42 -0.78 -3.71
CA HIS A 52 -5.26 0.42 -3.62
C HIS A 52 -5.98 0.54 -2.26
N ASP A 53 -5.97 -0.51 -1.44
CA ASP A 53 -6.47 -0.43 -0.05
C ASP A 53 -5.45 0.31 0.84
N MET A 54 -5.78 1.55 1.19
CA MET A 54 -4.93 2.39 2.04
C MET A 54 -4.68 1.78 3.43
N SER A 55 -5.59 0.98 3.97
CA SER A 55 -5.37 0.35 5.28
C SER A 55 -4.18 -0.61 5.21
N VAL A 56 -4.16 -1.43 4.15
CA VAL A 56 -3.10 -2.41 3.89
C VAL A 56 -1.79 -1.69 3.57
N VAL A 57 -1.81 -0.72 2.65
CA VAL A 57 -0.61 0.06 2.27
C VAL A 57 0.05 0.70 3.49
N MET A 58 -0.74 1.32 4.37
CA MET A 58 -0.23 2.05 5.53
C MET A 58 0.30 1.13 6.63
N GLU A 59 -0.23 -0.10 6.73
CA GLU A 59 0.17 -1.05 7.76
C GLU A 59 1.52 -1.72 7.47
N ILE A 60 1.81 -2.01 6.20
CA ILE A 60 2.93 -2.89 5.83
C ILE A 60 4.11 -2.20 5.15
N SER A 61 3.90 -1.01 4.58
CA SER A 61 4.90 -0.35 3.74
C SER A 61 5.83 0.51 4.58
N ASP A 62 7.15 0.38 4.38
CA ASP A 62 8.11 1.35 4.92
C ASP A 62 8.24 2.59 4.00
N HIS A 63 7.94 2.41 2.71
CA HIS A 63 8.05 3.41 1.65
C HIS A 63 6.94 3.20 0.63
N VAL A 64 6.32 4.29 0.17
CA VAL A 64 5.17 4.26 -0.74
C VAL A 64 5.45 5.15 -1.95
N VAL A 65 5.09 4.65 -3.13
CA VAL A 65 5.11 5.40 -4.39
C VAL A 65 3.68 5.44 -4.93
N VAL A 66 3.17 6.64 -5.20
CA VAL A 66 1.82 6.82 -5.75
C VAL A 66 1.93 7.22 -7.21
N MET A 67 1.14 6.53 -8.05
CA MET A 67 1.05 6.81 -9.48
C MET A 67 -0.39 7.12 -9.87
N ASP A 68 -0.56 8.18 -10.66
CA ASP A 68 -1.84 8.54 -11.27
C ASP A 68 -1.63 8.73 -12.78
N TYR A 69 -2.49 8.12 -13.61
CA TYR A 69 -2.36 8.07 -15.08
C TYR A 69 -0.93 7.76 -15.60
N GLY A 70 -0.21 6.86 -14.92
CA GLY A 70 1.16 6.46 -15.29
C GLY A 70 2.24 7.47 -14.90
N VAL A 71 1.91 8.53 -14.17
CA VAL A 71 2.83 9.53 -13.66
C VAL A 71 2.99 9.36 -12.15
N LYS A 72 4.23 9.37 -11.66
CA LYS A 72 4.49 9.40 -10.21
C LYS A 72 4.08 10.75 -9.65
N ILE A 73 3.13 10.77 -8.72
CA ILE A 73 2.60 11.99 -8.11
C ILE A 73 3.15 12.25 -6.71
N ALA A 74 3.50 11.20 -5.96
CA ALA A 74 4.06 11.29 -4.61
C ALA A 74 4.98 10.10 -4.31
N GLU A 75 5.89 10.29 -3.36
CA GLU A 75 6.81 9.27 -2.88
C GLU A 75 7.29 9.64 -1.47
N GLY A 76 7.30 8.68 -0.54
CA GLY A 76 7.80 8.91 0.81
C GLY A 76 7.35 7.86 1.80
N THR A 77 7.35 8.22 3.09
CA THR A 77 6.77 7.36 4.12
C THR A 77 5.26 7.24 3.93
N PRO A 78 4.60 6.21 4.50
CA PRO A 78 3.14 6.12 4.46
C PRO A 78 2.45 7.38 4.99
N GLN A 79 3.04 8.01 6.02
CA GLN A 79 2.51 9.23 6.61
C GLN A 79 2.60 10.42 5.65
N ASP A 80 3.77 10.63 5.04
CA ASP A 80 3.97 11.71 4.06
C ASP A 80 3.02 11.56 2.86
N VAL A 81 2.85 10.33 2.37
CA VAL A 81 1.97 10.02 1.23
C VAL A 81 0.49 10.21 1.59
N ARG A 82 0.08 9.83 2.79
CA ARG A 82 -1.30 9.98 3.25
C ARG A 82 -1.71 11.46 3.35
N ASP A 83 -0.79 12.30 3.77
CA ASP A 83 -1.03 13.73 3.99
C ASP A 83 -0.73 14.57 2.73
N ASP A 84 -0.30 13.95 1.62
CA ASP A 84 -0.03 14.65 0.36
C ASP A 84 -1.36 15.04 -0.35
N PRO A 85 -1.59 16.34 -0.61
CA PRO A 85 -2.82 16.81 -1.25
C PRO A 85 -3.09 16.18 -2.63
N LYS A 86 -2.05 15.85 -3.40
CA LYS A 86 -2.21 15.23 -4.73
C LYS A 86 -2.69 13.79 -4.61
N VAL A 87 -2.23 13.09 -3.58
CA VAL A 87 -2.66 11.72 -3.28
C VAL A 87 -4.11 11.73 -2.83
N ILE A 88 -4.49 12.67 -1.97
CA ILE A 88 -5.87 12.85 -1.52
C ILE A 88 -6.78 13.19 -2.70
N ALA A 89 -6.38 14.12 -3.56
CA ALA A 89 -7.12 14.49 -4.76
C ALA A 89 -7.33 13.29 -5.70
N ALA A 90 -6.25 12.56 -6.01
CA ALA A 90 -6.30 11.37 -6.86
C ALA A 90 -7.19 10.26 -6.26
N TYR A 91 -7.12 10.03 -4.94
CA TYR A 91 -7.92 9.01 -4.25
C TYR A 91 -9.42 9.36 -4.19
N LEU A 92 -9.75 10.64 -4.01
CA LEU A 92 -11.14 11.11 -3.95
C LEU A 92 -11.75 11.36 -5.34
N GLY A 93 -10.93 11.36 -6.40
CA GLY A 93 -11.34 11.79 -7.73
C GLY A 93 -11.71 13.27 -7.79
N ALA A 94 -11.10 14.08 -6.93
CA ALA A 94 -11.28 15.53 -6.83
C ALA A 94 -10.09 16.25 -7.48
N ASP A 95 -10.20 17.57 -7.68
CA ASP A 95 -9.02 18.37 -8.04
C ASP A 95 -8.14 18.70 -6.81
N GLU A 96 -6.90 19.12 -7.06
CA GLU A 96 -5.91 19.41 -6.00
C GLU A 96 -6.36 20.58 -5.10
N GLU A 97 -7.08 21.58 -5.66
CA GLU A 97 -7.57 22.74 -4.91
C GLU A 97 -8.71 22.35 -3.96
N GLU A 98 -9.63 21.49 -4.40
CA GLU A 98 -10.69 20.90 -3.59
C GLU A 98 -10.13 20.04 -2.46
N ALA A 99 -9.09 19.26 -2.73
CA ALA A 99 -8.41 18.44 -1.72
C ALA A 99 -7.75 19.30 -0.63
N ILE A 100 -7.00 20.34 -1.02
CA ILE A 100 -6.38 21.29 -0.07
C ILE A 100 -7.46 21.96 0.80
N ALA A 101 -8.54 22.44 0.19
CA ALA A 101 -9.64 23.08 0.92
C ALA A 101 -10.34 22.12 1.90
N LEU A 102 -10.45 20.82 1.58
CA LEU A 102 -10.97 19.81 2.50
C LEU A 102 -10.05 19.59 3.70
N MET A 103 -8.73 19.59 3.48
CA MET A 103 -7.75 19.44 4.56
C MET A 103 -7.78 20.64 5.52
N GLU A 104 -7.86 21.87 5.00
CA GLU A 104 -7.92 23.11 5.80
C GLU A 104 -9.20 23.23 6.63
N ARG A 105 -10.31 22.64 6.18
CA ARG A 105 -11.60 22.65 6.89
C ARG A 105 -11.69 21.62 8.02
N GLY A 106 -10.77 20.66 8.06
CA GLY A 106 -10.72 19.57 9.04
C GLY A 106 -9.91 19.86 10.31
N THR A 107 -9.19 21.00 10.36
CA THR A 107 -8.44 21.52 11.52
C THR A 107 -9.21 22.59 12.27
#